data_AF-A0A9Y2MV79-F1
#
_entry.id   AF-A0A9Y2MV79-F1
#
_cell.length_a   1.000
_cell.length_b   1.000
_cell.length_c   1.000
_cell.angle_alpha   90.00
_cell.angle_beta   90.00
_cell.angle_gamma   90.00
#
_symmetry.space_group_name_H-M   'P 1'
#
loop_
_entity.id
_entity.type
_entity.pdbx_description
1 polymer ?
#
loop_
_entity_poly.entity_id
_entity_poly.type
_entity_poly.pdbx_seq_one_letter_code
_entity_poly.pdbx_strand_id
1 'polypeptide(L)'
;MSARDAVEEANAAIGAAVSRCTLPAGDEAVLLDVQYELLELADALAAGTPVPELPRLWRAARDLGPVGVPRGFEVLGGLSAAAGLLKLARAVSRRAAREAPADAVVVLDRLGAVLLAVAFRAEERERSLGYAGSCAD
;
A
#
# COMPACT_ATOMS: atom_id res chain seq x y z
N MET A 1 2.16 -13.37 -16.82
CA MET A 1 1.61 -12.97 -15.51
C MET A 1 0.49 -12.00 -15.82
N SER A 2 -0.69 -12.15 -15.21
CA SER A 2 -1.84 -11.29 -15.52
C SER A 2 -1.95 -10.11 -14.54
N ALA A 3 -2.73 -9.08 -14.90
CA ALA A 3 -3.06 -7.99 -13.99
C ALA A 3 -3.70 -8.50 -12.68
N ARG A 4 -4.55 -9.54 -12.75
CA ARG A 4 -5.15 -10.20 -11.58
C ARG A 4 -4.10 -10.84 -10.68
N ASP A 5 -3.16 -11.62 -11.23
CA ASP A 5 -2.12 -12.28 -10.42
C ASP A 5 -1.25 -11.23 -9.71
N ALA A 6 -0.97 -10.12 -10.39
CA ALA A 6 -0.23 -9.01 -9.79
C ALA A 6 -1.04 -8.29 -8.69
N VAL A 7 -2.36 -8.14 -8.83
CA VAL A 7 -3.22 -7.60 -7.75
C VAL A 7 -3.21 -8.53 -6.54
N GLU A 8 -3.30 -9.85 -6.73
CA GLU A 8 -3.22 -10.82 -5.64
C GLU A 8 -1.85 -10.80 -4.95
N GLU A 9 -0.76 -10.67 -5.71
CA GLU A 9 0.60 -10.53 -5.17
C GLU A 9 0.76 -9.24 -4.36
N ALA A 10 0.22 -8.12 -4.85
CA ALA A 10 0.20 -6.87 -4.10
C ALA A 10 -0.61 -7.01 -2.80
N ASN A 11 -1.77 -7.69 -2.86
CA ASN A 11 -2.61 -7.95 -1.70
C ASN A 11 -1.89 -8.84 -0.66
N ALA A 12 -1.17 -9.87 -1.11
CA ALA A 12 -0.36 -10.72 -0.24
C ALA A 12 0.78 -9.94 0.43
N ALA A 13 1.44 -9.03 -0.30
CA ALA A 13 2.47 -8.16 0.26
C ALA A 13 1.90 -7.19 1.33
N ILE A 14 0.67 -6.70 1.15
CA ILE A 14 -0.03 -5.91 2.17
C ILE A 14 -0.29 -6.77 3.42
N GLY A 15 -0.81 -7.99 3.26
CA GLY A 15 -1.05 -8.90 4.39
C GLY A 15 0.24 -9.27 5.13
N ALA A 16 1.35 -9.42 4.41
CA ALA A 16 2.67 -9.59 5.01
C ALA A 16 3.11 -8.35 5.81
N ALA A 17 2.80 -7.14 5.35
CA ALA A 17 3.12 -5.91 6.08
C ALA A 17 2.30 -5.79 7.38
N VAL A 18 1.00 -6.07 7.31
CA VAL A 18 0.08 -6.06 8.45
C VAL A 18 0.50 -7.08 9.51
N SER A 19 0.86 -8.30 9.10
CA SER A 19 1.22 -9.38 10.04
C SER A 19 2.58 -9.24 10.72
N ARG A 20 3.51 -8.46 10.17
CA ARG A 20 4.92 -8.46 10.60
C ARG A 20 5.33 -7.29 11.48
N CYS A 21 4.60 -6.18 11.51
CA CYS A 21 5.06 -4.99 12.22
C CYS A 21 3.94 -4.20 12.87
N THR A 22 4.31 -3.41 13.89
CA THR A 22 3.42 -2.44 14.51
C THR A 22 3.26 -1.24 13.58
N LEU A 23 2.17 -1.21 12.83
CA LEU A 23 1.80 -0.03 12.05
C LEU A 23 1.35 1.12 12.98
N PRO A 24 1.41 2.37 12.51
CA PRO A 24 0.75 3.48 13.19
C PRO A 24 -0.74 3.18 13.46
N ALA A 25 -1.28 3.74 14.54
CA ALA A 25 -2.67 3.50 14.92
C ALA A 25 -3.62 3.92 13.78
N GLY A 26 -4.53 3.01 13.40
CA GLY A 26 -5.49 3.22 12.31
C GLY A 26 -5.01 2.80 10.92
N ASP A 27 -3.69 2.77 10.67
CA ASP A 27 -3.16 2.40 9.35
C ASP A 27 -3.38 0.89 9.06
N GLU A 28 -3.37 0.04 10.09
CA GLU A 28 -3.71 -1.38 9.95
C GLU A 28 -5.15 -1.58 9.45
N ALA A 29 -6.12 -0.88 10.07
CA ALA A 29 -7.52 -0.96 9.66
C ALA A 29 -7.72 -0.48 8.22
N VAL A 30 -7.01 0.59 7.82
CA VAL A 30 -7.01 1.08 6.44
C VAL A 30 -6.49 0.02 5.48
N LEU A 31 -5.38 -0.64 5.80
CA LEU A 31 -4.83 -1.68 4.94
C LEU A 31 -5.77 -2.88 4.83
N LEU A 32 -6.37 -3.34 5.93
CA LEU A 32 -7.35 -4.43 5.92
C LEU A 32 -8.56 -4.10 5.03
N ASP A 33 -9.10 -2.89 5.15
CA ASP A 33 -10.18 -2.40 4.29
C ASP A 33 -9.79 -2.42 2.80
N VAL A 34 -8.56 -1.99 2.48
CA VAL A 34 -8.02 -2.04 1.12
C VAL A 34 -7.84 -3.49 0.65
N GLN A 35 -7.39 -4.40 1.50
CA GLN A 35 -7.20 -5.82 1.12
C GLN A 35 -8.50 -6.48 0.68
N TYR A 36 -9.63 -6.14 1.32
CA TYR A 36 -10.96 -6.62 0.89
C TYR A 36 -11.32 -6.13 -0.52
N GLU A 37 -11.14 -4.84 -0.77
CA GLU A 37 -11.44 -4.23 -2.07
C GLU A 37 -10.51 -4.72 -3.20
N LEU A 38 -9.28 -5.13 -2.87
CA LEU A 38 -8.38 -5.76 -3.85
C LEU A 38 -8.80 -7.17 -4.24
N LEU A 39 -9.52 -7.90 -3.36
CA LEU A 39 -10.13 -9.17 -3.75
C LEU A 39 -11.25 -8.94 -4.76
N GLU A 40 -12.12 -7.96 -4.51
CA GLU A 40 -13.18 -7.57 -5.44
C GLU A 40 -12.63 -7.12 -6.80
N LEU A 41 -11.54 -6.34 -6.81
CA LEU A 41 -10.84 -5.95 -8.02
C LEU A 41 -10.24 -7.15 -8.77
N ALA A 42 -9.60 -8.08 -8.06
CA ALA A 42 -9.02 -9.28 -8.66
C ALA A 42 -10.10 -10.16 -9.32
N ASP A 43 -11.24 -10.33 -8.65
CA ASP A 43 -12.39 -11.07 -9.18
C ASP A 43 -12.95 -10.41 -10.44
N ALA A 44 -13.11 -9.09 -10.44
CA ALA A 44 -13.58 -8.35 -11.62
C ALA A 44 -12.62 -8.46 -12.81
N LEU A 45 -11.30 -8.36 -12.56
CA LEU A 45 -10.27 -8.54 -13.59
C LEU A 45 -10.25 -9.97 -14.14
N ALA A 46 -10.45 -10.98 -13.30
CA ALA A 46 -10.55 -12.37 -13.72
C ALA A 46 -11.81 -12.64 -14.57
N ALA A 47 -12.94 -12.05 -14.19
CA ALA A 47 -14.20 -12.18 -14.90
C ALA A 47 -14.29 -11.32 -16.17
N GLY A 48 -13.36 -10.37 -16.36
CA GLY A 48 -13.42 -9.38 -17.44
C GLY A 48 -14.62 -8.44 -17.31
N THR A 49 -15.12 -8.24 -16.10
CA THR A 49 -16.25 -7.35 -15.81
C THR A 49 -15.74 -5.94 -15.50
N PRO A 50 -16.62 -4.92 -15.54
CA PRO A 50 -16.24 -3.57 -15.15
C PRO A 50 -15.60 -3.52 -13.76
N VAL A 51 -14.63 -2.62 -13.59
CA VAL A 51 -13.98 -2.39 -12.30
C VAL A 51 -15.02 -1.92 -11.27
N PRO A 52 -15.09 -2.55 -10.08
CA PRO A 52 -16.05 -2.18 -9.06
C PRO A 52 -15.73 -0.82 -8.43
N GLU A 53 -16.74 -0.22 -7.81
CA GLU A 53 -16.54 0.95 -6.95
C GLU A 53 -15.81 0.54 -5.67
N LEU A 54 -14.70 1.21 -5.36
CA LEU A 54 -13.82 0.90 -4.22
C LEU A 54 -13.82 2.04 -3.18
N PRO A 55 -14.94 2.30 -2.50
CA PRO A 55 -15.12 3.49 -1.65
C PRO A 55 -14.15 3.57 -0.47
N ARG A 56 -13.64 2.44 0.06
CA ARG A 56 -12.68 2.43 1.17
C ARG A 56 -11.31 2.88 0.70
N LEU A 57 -10.86 2.46 -0.48
CA LEU A 57 -9.62 2.92 -1.10
C LEU A 57 -9.70 4.42 -1.39
N TRP A 58 -10.82 4.90 -1.93
CA TRP A 58 -11.03 6.34 -2.17
C TRP A 58 -11.00 7.15 -0.87
N ARG A 59 -11.66 6.65 0.18
CA ARG A 59 -11.64 7.25 1.51
C ARG A 59 -10.23 7.27 2.09
N ALA A 60 -9.51 6.14 2.04
CA ALA A 60 -8.15 6.02 2.51
C ALA A 60 -7.23 7.06 1.84
N ALA A 61 -7.31 7.18 0.52
CA ALA A 61 -6.50 8.14 -0.21
C ALA A 61 -6.83 9.60 0.13
N ARG A 62 -8.10 9.91 0.41
CA ARG A 62 -8.51 11.24 0.87
C ARG A 62 -7.98 11.51 2.28
N ASP A 63 -8.16 10.58 3.19
CA ASP A 63 -7.87 10.74 4.62
C ASP A 63 -6.36 10.73 4.91
N LEU A 64 -5.59 9.97 4.12
CA LEU A 64 -4.12 9.97 4.18
C LEU A 64 -3.51 11.24 3.58
N GLY A 65 -4.22 11.89 2.65
CA GLY A 65 -3.77 13.09 1.96
C GLY A 65 -2.60 12.84 1.00
N PRO A 66 -2.15 13.89 0.27
CA PRO A 66 -0.96 13.79 -0.56
C PRO A 66 0.28 13.61 0.32
N VAL A 67 1.12 12.63 -0.02
CA VAL A 67 2.36 12.36 0.72
C VAL A 67 3.46 13.25 0.16
N GLY A 68 3.91 14.22 0.95
CA GLY A 68 5.16 14.93 0.73
C GLY A 68 6.35 14.02 1.06
N VAL A 69 6.66 13.07 0.18
CA VAL A 69 7.72 12.10 0.40
C VAL A 69 9.09 12.81 0.50
N PRO A 70 9.81 12.71 1.63
CA PRO A 70 11.13 13.33 1.77
C PRO A 70 12.14 12.74 0.79
N ARG A 71 13.11 13.54 0.38
CA ARG A 71 14.26 13.07 -0.41
C ARG A 71 14.95 11.91 0.33
N GLY A 72 15.23 10.81 -0.37
CA GLY A 72 15.90 9.63 0.18
C GLY A 72 14.96 8.50 0.65
N PHE A 73 13.63 8.72 0.66
CA PHE A 73 12.64 7.67 0.94
C PHE A 73 12.54 6.59 -0.16
N GLU A 74 13.29 6.76 -1.25
CA GLU A 74 13.29 5.92 -2.45
C GLU A 74 13.89 4.52 -2.22
N VAL A 75 14.59 4.29 -1.10
CA VAL A 75 15.13 2.97 -0.75
C VAL A 75 13.99 2.03 -0.34
N LEU A 76 13.87 0.90 -1.03
CA LEU A 76 12.79 -0.08 -0.86
C LEU A 76 12.85 -0.88 0.46
N GLY A 77 13.93 -0.77 1.24
CA GLY A 77 14.13 -1.46 2.52
C GLY A 77 14.63 -0.52 3.61
N GLY A 78 13.89 0.56 3.87
CA GLY A 78 14.23 1.55 4.91
C GLY A 78 14.10 1.02 6.34
N LEU A 79 13.87 1.92 7.29
CA LEU A 79 13.90 1.61 8.73
C LEU A 79 12.79 0.65 9.20
N SER A 80 11.72 0.48 8.41
CA SER A 80 10.58 -0.36 8.73
C SER A 80 10.42 -1.49 7.72
N ALA A 81 10.41 -2.73 8.20
CA ALA A 81 10.14 -3.91 7.35
C ALA A 81 8.74 -3.85 6.72
N ALA A 82 7.73 -3.36 7.44
CA ALA A 82 6.40 -3.13 6.89
C ALA A 82 6.41 -2.06 5.80
N ALA A 83 7.14 -0.94 5.98
CA ALA A 83 7.28 0.04 4.92
C ALA A 83 7.92 -0.56 3.66
N GLY A 84 8.91 -1.43 3.80
CA GLY A 84 9.51 -2.13 2.67
C GLY A 84 8.52 -3.03 1.93
N LEU A 85 7.69 -3.77 2.67
CA LEU A 85 6.63 -4.61 2.08
C LEU A 85 5.54 -3.78 1.38
N LEU A 86 5.17 -2.61 1.94
CA LEU A 86 4.22 -1.70 1.31
C LEU A 86 4.79 -1.03 0.05
N LYS A 87 6.09 -0.69 0.05
CA LYS A 87 6.80 -0.21 -1.14
C LYS A 87 6.88 -1.28 -2.22
N LEU A 88 7.08 -2.55 -1.83
CA LEU A 88 7.01 -3.70 -2.73
C LEU A 88 5.60 -3.86 -3.31
N ALA A 89 4.57 -3.87 -2.46
CA ALA A 89 3.17 -3.94 -2.89
C ALA A 89 2.86 -2.85 -3.92
N ARG A 90 3.30 -1.62 -3.67
CA ARG A 90 3.19 -0.50 -4.62
C ARG A 90 3.88 -0.78 -5.95
N ALA A 91 5.10 -1.32 -5.94
CA ALA A 91 5.81 -1.66 -7.17
C ALA A 91 5.06 -2.73 -7.98
N VAL A 92 4.48 -3.73 -7.30
CA VAL A 92 3.64 -4.76 -7.90
C VAL A 92 2.34 -4.16 -8.47
N SER A 93 1.65 -3.27 -7.75
CA SER A 93 0.45 -2.59 -8.25
C SER A 93 0.74 -1.76 -9.51
N ARG A 94 1.89 -1.07 -9.54
CA ARG A 94 2.32 -0.33 -10.75
C ARG A 94 2.67 -1.26 -11.92
N ARG A 95 3.12 -2.47 -11.64
CA ARG A 95 3.30 -3.50 -12.68
C ARG A 95 1.94 -3.97 -13.19
N ALA A 96 1.00 -4.27 -12.30
CA ALA A 96 -0.38 -4.62 -12.65
C ALA A 96 -1.01 -3.56 -13.57
N ALA A 97 -0.81 -2.28 -13.27
CA ALA A 97 -1.35 -1.16 -14.04
C ALA A 97 -0.88 -1.12 -15.51
N ARG A 98 0.28 -1.69 -15.83
CA ARG A 98 0.77 -1.72 -17.23
C ARG A 98 0.03 -2.72 -18.10
N GLU A 99 -0.61 -3.70 -17.47
CA GLU A 99 -1.30 -4.81 -18.12
C GLU A 99 -2.83 -4.74 -17.91
N ALA A 100 -3.30 -3.75 -17.15
CA ALA A 100 -4.69 -3.58 -16.76
C ALA A 100 -5.47 -2.68 -17.73
N PRO A 101 -6.81 -2.82 -17.81
CA PRO A 101 -7.66 -1.87 -18.53
C PRO A 101 -7.61 -0.47 -17.88
N ALA A 102 -7.95 0.56 -18.65
CA ALA A 102 -7.74 1.97 -18.27
C ALA A 102 -8.45 2.38 -16.97
N ASP A 103 -9.63 1.83 -16.69
CA ASP A 103 -10.38 2.02 -15.45
C ASP A 103 -9.65 1.42 -14.24
N ALA A 104 -9.05 0.24 -14.38
CA ALA A 104 -8.25 -0.40 -13.34
C ALA A 104 -6.93 0.35 -13.08
N VAL A 105 -6.34 0.99 -14.10
CA VAL A 105 -5.12 1.80 -13.92
C VAL A 105 -5.33 2.91 -12.89
N VAL A 106 -6.47 3.60 -12.95
CA VAL A 106 -6.79 4.70 -12.01
C VAL A 106 -6.87 4.18 -10.57
N VAL A 107 -7.48 3.02 -10.38
CA VAL A 107 -7.57 2.34 -9.08
C VAL A 107 -6.18 1.93 -8.58
N LEU A 108 -5.35 1.35 -9.43
CA LEU A 108 -4.01 0.86 -9.07
C LEU A 108 -3.03 2.00 -8.76
N ASP A 109 -3.12 3.13 -9.47
CA ASP A 109 -2.35 4.34 -9.14
C ASP A 109 -2.77 4.92 -7.80
N ARG A 110 -4.09 4.91 -7.51
CA ARG A 110 -4.63 5.36 -6.22
C ARG A 110 -4.18 4.46 -5.08
N LEU A 111 -4.20 3.15 -5.26
CA LEU A 111 -3.60 2.18 -4.35
C LEU A 111 -2.12 2.48 -4.12
N GLY A 112 -1.36 2.73 -5.19
CA GLY A 112 0.05 3.07 -5.09
C GLY A 112 0.32 4.32 -4.26
N ALA A 113 -0.57 5.30 -4.25
CA ALA A 113 -0.48 6.48 -3.40
C ALA A 113 -0.77 6.16 -1.93
N VAL A 114 -1.83 5.38 -1.65
CA VAL A 114 -2.18 4.91 -0.30
C VAL A 114 -1.04 4.10 0.33
N LEU A 115 -0.50 3.13 -0.41
CA LEU A 115 0.61 2.30 0.06
C LEU A 115 1.86 3.12 0.37
N LEU A 116 2.14 4.14 -0.44
CA LEU A 116 3.26 5.03 -0.20
C LEU A 116 3.06 5.87 1.07
N ALA A 117 1.85 6.35 1.33
CA ALA A 117 1.50 7.12 2.51
C ALA A 117 1.67 6.30 3.79
N VAL A 118 1.12 5.09 3.80
CA VAL A 118 1.22 4.20 4.97
C VAL A 118 2.67 3.76 5.18
N ALA A 119 3.41 3.44 4.11
CA ALA A 119 4.83 3.13 4.20
C ALA A 119 5.61 4.29 4.82
N PHE A 120 5.30 5.53 4.45
CA PHE A 120 5.96 6.71 4.97
C PHE A 120 5.71 6.89 6.47
N ARG A 121 4.45 6.82 6.89
CA ARG A 121 4.08 6.91 8.31
C ARG A 121 4.71 5.80 9.15
N ALA A 122 4.81 4.59 8.60
CA ALA A 122 5.51 3.48 9.25
C ALA A 122 7.01 3.76 9.45
N GLU A 123 7.71 4.32 8.46
CA GLU A 123 9.11 4.73 8.65
C GLU A 123 9.28 5.92 9.60
N GLU A 124 8.37 6.89 9.59
CA GLU A 124 8.42 8.01 10.52
C GLU A 124 8.26 7.55 11.97
N ARG A 125 7.37 6.58 12.21
CA ARG A 125 7.23 5.92 13.51
C ARG A 125 8.51 5.21 13.93
N GLU A 126 9.11 4.39 13.07
CA GLU A 126 10.37 3.71 13.42
C GLU A 126 11.50 4.71 13.67
N ARG A 127 11.56 5.80 12.89
CA ARG A 127 12.55 6.86 13.09
C ARG A 127 12.37 7.53 14.46
N SER A 128 11.14 7.87 14.85
CA SER A 128 10.88 8.52 16.15
C SER A 128 11.19 7.62 17.34
N LEU A 129 10.95 6.30 17.21
CA LEU A 129 11.33 5.30 18.21
C LEU A 129 12.86 5.14 18.31
N GLY A 130 13.57 5.13 17.18
CA GLY A 130 15.03 5.07 17.15
C GLY A 130 15.70 6.28 17.82
N TYR A 131 15.13 7.48 17.67
CA TYR A 131 15.62 8.68 18.37
C TYR A 131 15.28 8.68 19.86
N ALA A 132 14.10 8.17 20.26
CA ALA A 132 13.71 8.08 21.67
C ALA A 132 14.60 7.12 22.48
N GLY A 133 15.19 6.10 21.85
CA GLY A 133 16.16 5.21 22.48
C GLY A 133 17.58 5.79 22.66
N SER A 134 17.86 6.96 22.08
CA SER A 134 19.19 7.61 22.14
C SER A 134 19.31 8.72 23.19
N CYS A 135 18.23 9.05 23.90
CA CYS A 135 18.27 9.94 25.07
C CYS A 135 18.34 9.11 26.36
N ALA A 136 19.42 8.34 26.50
CA ALA A 136 19.82 7.74 27.76
C ALA A 136 21.35 7.68 27.79
N ASP A 137 21.97 8.85 27.96
CA ASP A 137 23.29 9.05 28.57
C ASP A 137 23.22 10.30 29.45
#